data_AF-A0A832YZD8-F1
#
_entry.id   AF-A0A832YZD8-F1
#
_cell.length_a   1.000
_cell.length_b   1.000
_cell.length_c   1.000
_cell.angle_alpha   90.00
_cell.angle_beta   90.00
_cell.angle_gamma   90.00
#
_symmetry.space_group_name_H-M   'P 1'
#
loop_
_entity.id
_entity.type
_entity.pdbx_description
1 polymer ?
#
loop_
_entity_poly.entity_id
_entity_poly.type
_entity_poly.pdbx_seq_one_letter_code
_entity_poly.pdbx_strand_id
1 'polypeptide(L)' 'EALIKCEGGLYVKELVSGDQGRTTPSFSEVLGTEALCVELDVVYVQKHI' A
#
# COMPACT_ATOMS: atom_id res chain seq x y z
N GLU A 1 -10.52 1.47 5.54
CA GLU A 1 -9.43 1.02 6.42
C GLU A 1 -8.96 -0.34 5.94
N ALA A 2 -7.65 -0.60 5.96
CA ALA A 2 -7.07 -1.89 5.57
C ALA A 2 -5.83 -2.18 6.43
N LEU A 3 -5.70 -3.42 6.89
CA LEU A 3 -4.48 -3.92 7.54
C LEU A 3 -3.64 -4.65 6.50
N ILE A 4 -2.40 -4.20 6.31
CA ILE A 4 -1.48 -4.74 5.30
C ILE A 4 -0.30 -5.38 6.02
N LYS A 5 -0.10 -6.68 5.79
CA LYS A 5 1.16 -7.36 6.09
C LYS A 5 1.98 -7.41 4.82
N CYS A 6 3.15 -6.80 4.84
CA CYS A 6 4.05 -6.74 3.69
C CYS A 6 5.50 -6.98 4.10
N GLU A 7 6.33 -7.26 3.10
CA GLU A 7 7.78 -7.28 3.27
C GLU A 7 8.35 -5.86 3.35
N GLY A 8 9.58 -5.74 3.87
CA GLY A 8 10.30 -4.48 3.91
C GLY A 8 10.57 -3.95 2.49
N GLY A 9 10.44 -2.64 2.31
CA GLY A 9 10.65 -1.98 1.02
C GLY A 9 9.38 -1.80 0.18
N LEU A 10 8.23 -2.32 0.60
CA LEU A 10 6.95 -1.98 -0.03
C LEU A 10 6.57 -0.53 0.29
N TYR A 11 6.27 0.24 -0.75
CA TYR A 11 5.77 1.61 -0.63
C TYR A 11 4.24 1.57 -0.51
N VAL A 12 3.72 1.59 0.72
CA VAL A 12 2.27 1.44 0.97
C VAL A 12 1.43 2.53 0.27
N LYS A 13 1.94 3.75 0.14
CA LYS A 13 1.24 4.84 -0.57
C LYS A 13 1.10 4.56 -2.07
N GLU A 14 2.07 3.89 -2.66
CA GLU A 14 2.08 3.50 -4.09
C GLU A 14 1.19 2.28 -4.31
N LEU A 15 1.17 1.32 -3.38
CA LEU A 15 0.18 0.23 -3.38
C LEU A 15 -1.26 0.78 -3.36
N VAL A 16 -1.52 1.86 -2.61
CA VAL A 16 -2.85 2.49 -2.57
C VAL A 16 -3.13 3.23 -3.88
N SER A 17 -2.26 4.17 -4.26
CA SER A 17 -2.52 5.09 -5.39
C SER A 17 -2.33 4.46 -6.77
N GLY A 18 -1.55 3.39 -6.87
CA GLY A 18 -1.10 2.79 -8.12
C GLY A 18 0.08 3.49 -8.77
N ASP A 19 0.58 4.58 -8.20
CA ASP A 19 1.70 5.39 -8.73
C ASP A 19 1.59 5.64 -10.24
N GLN A 20 0.42 6.14 -10.67
CA GLN A 20 0.12 6.38 -12.09
C GLN A 20 0.31 5.14 -12.98
N GLY A 21 -0.03 3.96 -12.45
CA GLY A 21 0.07 2.67 -13.13
C GLY A 21 1.44 1.98 -13.03
N ARG A 22 2.39 2.54 -12.29
CA ARG A 22 3.71 1.92 -12.06
C ARG A 22 3.67 0.79 -11.02
N THR A 23 2.66 0.80 -10.14
CA THR A 23 2.44 -0.25 -9.13
C THR A 23 1.19 -1.06 -9.47
N THR A 24 1.37 -2.36 -9.71
CA THR A 24 0.27 -3.29 -10.02
C THR A 24 0.47 -4.64 -9.31
N PRO A 25 -0.59 -5.26 -8.75
CA PRO A 25 -1.91 -4.66 -8.57
C PRO A 25 -1.88 -3.52 -7.54
N SER A 26 -2.82 -2.57 -7.66
CA SER A 26 -3.01 -1.48 -6.70
C SER A 26 -4.47 -1.33 -6.25
N PHE A 27 -4.71 -0.61 -5.16
CA PHE A 27 -6.08 -0.38 -4.68
C PHE A 27 -6.88 0.45 -5.70
N SER A 28 -6.28 1.51 -6.26
CA SER A 28 -6.91 2.30 -7.33
C SER A 28 -7.34 1.42 -8.51
N GLU A 29 -6.47 0.51 -8.95
CA GLU A 29 -6.75 -0.41 -10.06
C GLU A 29 -7.92 -1.35 -9.73
N VAL A 30 -7.90 -1.99 -8.56
CA VAL A 30 -8.94 -2.94 -8.12
C VAL A 30 -10.28 -2.24 -7.91
N LEU A 31 -10.29 -1.03 -7.38
CA LEU A 31 -11.51 -0.25 -7.14
C LEU A 31 -12.04 0.44 -8.39
N GLY A 32 -11.23 0.54 -9.46
CA GLY A 32 -11.59 1.24 -10.69
C GLY A 32 -11.75 2.75 -10.53
N THR A 33 -11.12 3.33 -9.51
CA THR A 33 -11.17 4.77 -9.21
C THR A 33 -9.90 5.21 -8.51
N GLU A 34 -9.56 6.50 -8.54
CA GLU A 34 -8.37 7.01 -7.86
C GLU A 34 -8.49 6.83 -6.33
N ALA A 35 -7.47 6.25 -5.71
CA ALA A 35 -7.37 6.10 -4.27
C ALA A 35 -6.17 6.90 -3.72
N LEU A 36 -6.38 7.54 -2.56
CA LEU A 36 -5.35 8.29 -1.84
C LEU A 36 -5.19 7.73 -0.42
N CYS A 37 -3.94 7.49 -0.03
CA CYS A 37 -3.60 7.16 1.35
C CYS A 37 -3.62 8.45 2.20
N VAL A 38 -4.73 8.67 2.88
CA VAL A 38 -4.94 9.85 3.75
C VAL A 38 -4.22 9.74 5.10
N GLU A 39 -4.03 8.51 5.59
CA GLU A 39 -3.39 8.18 6.86
C GLU A 39 -2.67 6.84 6.74
N LEU A 40 -1.52 6.70 7.42
CA LEU A 40 -0.70 5.50 7.41
C LEU A 40 0.06 5.35 8.72
N ASP A 41 -0.23 4.28 9.44
CA ASP A 41 0.48 3.88 10.65
C ASP A 41 1.15 2.52 10.50
N VAL A 42 2.38 2.41 11.01
CA VAL A 42 3.06 1.12 11.15
C VAL A 42 2.71 0.53 12.51
N VAL A 43 1.85 -0.48 12.52
CA VAL A 43 1.37 -1.11 13.76
C VAL A 43 2.31 -2.19 14.30
N TYR A 44 3.16 -2.79 13.46
CA TYR A 44 4.07 -3.86 13.85
C TYR A 44 5.24 -4.00 12.87
N VAL A 45 6.43 -4.35 13.39
CA VAL A 45 7.62 -4.67 12.59
C VAL A 45 8.21 -6.00 13.07
N GLN A 46 8.23 -7.01 12.20
CA GLN A 46 8.89 -8.28 12.48
C GLN A 46 10.40 -8.15 12.24
N LYS A 47 11.22 -8.50 13.23
CA LYS A 47 12.67 -8.66 13.05
C LYS A 47 12.98 -10.12 12.77
N HIS A 48 13.75 -10.38 11.73
CA HIS A 48 14.43 -11.66 11.58
C HIS A 48 15.77 -11.54 12.33
N ILE A 49 15.91 -12.31 13.40
CA ILE A 49 17.16 -12.51 14.15
C ILE A 49 17.80 -13.78 13.62
#